data_AF-A0A950UYR0-F1
#
_entry.id   AF-A0A950UYR0-F1
#
_cell.length_a   1.000
_cell.length_b   1.000
_cell.length_c   1.000
_cell.angle_alpha   90.00
_cell.angle_beta   90.00
_cell.angle_gamma   90.00
#
_symmetry.space_group_name_H-M   'P 1'
#
loop_
_entity.id
_entity.type
_entity.pdbx_description
1 polymer ?
#
loop_
_entity_poly.entity_id
_entity_poly.type
_entity_poly.pdbx_seq_one_letter_code
_entity_poly.pdbx_strand_id
1 'polypeptide(L)'
;IDGELLVMRDGRVCSFNELQQRLNRKSIDLALLAKFPVGIRAYDILLDGEADARQLPFAARRKRLEAFVRHANSPRVDLSPLQAFSSWAELSGLRSHPPEGDPQIAEGLMLKRWDSIYEAGRPKGPWFKWKRDPHLVDAVLMYAQRGHGKRSGYYSDYTFGVWKEGANGDRTLTPVGKAYFGFTDEELKQLDKFVRDHTVDRFGPVRAVKADRDFGLVLEVAFEGLQRSTRHKSGVAMRFPRINRIRWDKPAREADELSALERLLEKES
;
A
#
# COMPACT_ATOMS: atom_id res chain seq x y z
N ILE A 1 14.86 21.09 -6.86
CA ILE A 1 14.65 20.26 -5.65
C ILE A 1 14.06 18.91 -6.04
N ASP A 2 14.21 17.92 -5.18
CA ASP A 2 13.51 16.63 -5.28
C ASP A 2 12.58 16.47 -4.05
N GLY A 3 11.40 15.92 -4.27
CA GLY A 3 10.30 15.96 -3.30
C GLY A 3 9.07 15.18 -3.73
N GLU A 4 8.19 14.94 -2.77
CA GLU A 4 6.90 14.30 -3.01
C GLU A 4 5.85 15.36 -3.32
N LEU A 5 5.11 15.19 -4.42
CA LEU A 5 3.97 16.04 -4.75
C LEU A 5 2.75 15.57 -3.97
N LEU A 6 2.14 16.45 -3.18
CA LEU A 6 1.12 16.09 -2.20
C LEU A 6 0.00 17.11 -2.18
N VAL A 7 -1.23 16.68 -1.85
CA VAL A 7 -2.27 17.62 -1.43
C VAL A 7 -1.98 18.02 0.01
N MET A 8 -1.97 19.32 0.31
CA MET A 8 -1.65 19.84 1.64
C MET A 8 -2.68 20.87 2.10
N ARG A 9 -3.29 20.64 3.25
CA ARG A 9 -4.26 21.57 3.88
C ARG A 9 -3.77 21.92 5.28
N ASP A 10 -3.65 23.20 5.58
CA ASP A 10 -3.26 23.70 6.91
C ASP A 10 -1.97 23.06 7.45
N GLY A 11 -0.99 22.85 6.56
CA GLY A 11 0.31 22.23 6.87
C GLY A 11 0.29 20.71 7.02
N ARG A 12 -0.86 20.05 6.81
CA ARG A 12 -1.01 18.58 6.87
C ARG A 12 -1.11 17.98 5.49
N VAL A 13 -0.52 16.80 5.29
CA VAL A 13 -0.64 16.06 4.04
C VAL A 13 -1.97 15.33 4.01
N CYS A 14 -2.57 15.33 2.83
CA CYS A 14 -3.80 14.64 2.53
C CYS A 14 -3.52 13.32 1.79
N SER A 15 -4.48 12.39 1.84
CA SER A 15 -4.30 11.05 1.26
C SER A 15 -3.94 11.08 -0.23
N PHE A 16 -3.23 10.05 -0.70
CA PHE A 16 -2.89 9.91 -2.12
C PHE A 16 -4.13 9.92 -3.04
N ASN A 17 -5.29 9.46 -2.56
CA ASN A 17 -6.54 9.50 -3.31
C ASN A 17 -6.99 10.93 -3.63
N GLU A 18 -6.73 11.89 -2.74
CA GLU A 18 -7.03 13.30 -2.99
C GLU A 18 -6.11 13.86 -4.08
N LEU A 19 -4.82 13.49 -4.06
CA LEU A 19 -3.90 13.83 -5.14
C LEU A 19 -4.32 13.20 -6.48
N GLN A 20 -4.82 11.97 -6.48
CA GLN A 20 -5.33 11.33 -7.69
C GLN A 20 -6.47 12.11 -8.37
N GLN A 21 -7.25 12.91 -7.63
CA GLN A 21 -8.26 13.78 -8.23
C GLN A 21 -7.64 14.87 -9.12
N ARG A 22 -6.37 15.22 -8.89
CA ARG A 22 -5.60 16.22 -9.63
C ARG A 22 -4.69 15.63 -10.70
N LEU A 23 -4.16 14.42 -10.49
CA LEU A 23 -3.21 13.78 -11.40
C LEU A 23 -3.82 13.56 -12.80
N ASN A 24 -2.99 13.72 -13.84
CA ASN A 24 -3.33 13.51 -15.26
C ASN A 24 -4.42 14.42 -15.86
N ARG A 25 -4.91 15.44 -15.12
CA ARG A 25 -5.82 16.45 -15.67
C ARG A 25 -5.04 17.54 -16.41
N LYS A 26 -5.45 17.83 -17.66
CA LYS A 26 -4.84 18.88 -18.50
C LYS A 26 -5.35 20.28 -18.17
N SER A 27 -6.64 20.41 -17.85
CA SER A 27 -7.27 21.65 -17.39
C SER A 27 -7.88 21.42 -16.01
N ILE A 28 -7.73 22.42 -15.14
CA ILE A 28 -8.16 22.37 -13.75
C ILE A 28 -8.87 23.69 -13.46
N ASP A 29 -10.11 23.62 -12.98
CA ASP A 29 -10.86 24.81 -12.58
C ASP A 29 -10.44 25.33 -11.19
N LEU A 30 -10.84 26.57 -10.87
CA LEU A 30 -10.51 27.20 -9.60
C LEU A 30 -11.09 26.46 -8.39
N ALA A 31 -12.25 25.82 -8.54
CA ALA A 31 -12.88 25.06 -7.47
C ALA A 31 -12.05 23.83 -7.09
N LEU A 32 -11.53 23.09 -8.07
CA LEU A 32 -10.69 21.92 -7.86
C LEU A 32 -9.31 22.30 -7.31
N LEU A 33 -8.75 23.45 -7.73
CA LEU A 33 -7.52 24.00 -7.15
C LEU A 33 -7.69 24.33 -5.67
N ALA A 34 -8.80 24.98 -5.30
CA ALA A 34 -9.11 25.31 -3.92
C ALA A 34 -9.42 24.06 -3.08
N LYS A 35 -10.13 23.08 -3.66
CA LYS A 35 -10.50 21.84 -2.98
C LYS A 35 -9.30 20.93 -2.74
N PHE A 36 -8.37 20.82 -3.69
CA PHE A 36 -7.20 19.94 -3.59
C PHE A 36 -5.92 20.75 -3.80
N PRO A 37 -5.54 21.63 -2.85
CA PRO A 37 -4.33 22.43 -2.94
C PRO A 37 -3.11 21.52 -2.92
N VAL A 38 -2.25 21.65 -3.92
CA VAL A 38 -1.06 20.80 -4.08
C VAL A 38 0.20 21.60 -3.75
N GLY A 39 1.16 20.94 -3.11
CA GLY A 39 2.53 21.43 -2.96
C GLY A 39 3.53 20.29 -2.88
N ILE A 40 4.76 20.62 -2.50
CA ILE A 40 5.91 19.71 -2.52
C ILE A 40 6.47 19.55 -1.11
N ARG A 41 6.57 18.31 -0.64
CA ARG A 41 7.39 17.97 0.52
C ARG A 41 8.79 17.61 0.07
N ALA A 42 9.69 18.58 0.16
CA ALA A 42 11.04 18.47 -0.37
C ALA A 42 11.93 17.65 0.55
N TYR A 43 12.70 16.71 -0.02
CA TYR A 43 13.60 15.83 0.73
C TYR A 43 15.03 15.80 0.20
N ASP A 44 15.32 16.45 -0.94
CA ASP A 44 16.68 16.65 -1.45
C ASP A 44 16.77 17.89 -2.36
N ILE A 45 17.98 18.34 -2.64
CA ILE A 45 18.27 19.41 -3.62
C ILE A 45 19.35 18.92 -4.59
N LEU A 46 19.05 18.99 -5.88
CA LEU A 46 19.92 18.48 -6.95
C LEU A 46 20.75 19.60 -7.58
N LEU A 47 20.14 20.77 -7.76
CA LEU A 47 20.77 21.99 -8.23
C LEU A 47 20.38 23.16 -7.33
N ASP A 48 21.32 24.06 -7.13
CA ASP A 48 21.16 25.31 -6.38
C ASP A 48 21.76 26.46 -7.21
N GLY A 49 20.89 27.18 -7.93
CA GLY A 49 21.31 28.03 -9.05
C GLY A 49 21.99 27.19 -10.14
N GLU A 50 23.19 27.62 -10.54
CA GLU A 50 24.04 26.90 -11.51
C GLU A 50 24.87 25.77 -10.86
N ALA A 51 24.88 25.68 -9.53
CA ALA A 51 25.71 24.69 -8.82
C ALA A 51 25.02 23.33 -8.76
N ASP A 52 25.65 22.32 -9.35
CA ASP A 52 25.24 20.91 -9.19
C ASP A 52 25.58 20.42 -7.78
N ALA A 53 24.56 20.07 -7.02
CA ALA A 53 24.69 19.59 -5.65
C ALA A 53 24.78 18.06 -5.54
N ARG A 54 24.56 17.32 -6.64
CA ARG A 54 24.42 15.85 -6.60
C ARG A 54 25.66 15.13 -6.10
N GLN A 55 26.86 15.67 -6.36
CA GLN A 55 28.14 15.12 -5.89
C GLN A 55 28.45 15.45 -4.43
N LEU A 56 27.66 16.32 -3.78
CA LEU A 56 27.84 16.64 -2.37
C LEU A 56 27.23 15.53 -1.50
N PRO A 57 27.76 15.28 -0.29
CA PRO A 57 27.13 14.41 0.70
C PRO A 57 25.71 14.88 1.07
N PHE A 58 24.82 13.95 1.44
CA PHE A 58 23.43 14.26 1.80
C PHE A 58 23.34 15.33 2.89
N ALA A 59 24.21 15.30 3.89
CA ALA A 59 24.28 16.33 4.93
C ALA A 59 24.43 17.77 4.36
N ALA A 60 25.31 17.94 3.37
CA ALA A 60 25.55 19.23 2.74
C ALA A 60 24.38 19.64 1.83
N ARG A 61 23.81 18.68 1.08
CA ARG A 61 22.60 18.92 0.27
C ARG A 61 21.42 19.31 1.15
N ARG A 62 21.23 18.64 2.29
CA ARG A 62 20.15 18.94 3.23
C ARG A 62 20.24 20.36 3.79
N LYS A 63 21.44 20.81 4.18
CA LYS A 63 21.66 22.20 4.63
C LYS A 63 21.31 23.22 3.54
N ARG A 64 21.68 22.95 2.28
CA ARG A 64 21.30 23.81 1.14
C ARG A 64 19.80 23.81 0.89
N LEU A 65 19.16 22.64 0.96
CA LEU A 65 17.71 22.52 0.82
C LEU A 65 16.97 23.33 1.90
N GLU A 66 17.43 23.26 3.16
CA GLU A 66 16.85 24.04 4.26
C GLU A 66 16.95 25.55 4.04
N ALA A 67 18.11 26.01 3.55
CA ALA A 67 18.30 27.41 3.18
C ALA A 67 17.39 27.82 2.00
N PHE A 68 17.31 26.97 0.97
CA PHE A 68 16.46 27.18 -0.20
C PHE A 68 14.99 27.31 0.19
N VAL A 69 14.45 26.37 0.97
CA VAL A 69 13.02 26.40 1.38
C VAL A 69 12.74 27.61 2.26
N ARG A 70 13.64 27.95 3.18
CA ARG A 70 13.51 29.16 4.00
C ARG A 70 13.49 30.44 3.16
N HIS A 71 14.36 30.54 2.17
CA HIS A 71 14.42 31.69 1.26
C HIS A 71 13.19 31.78 0.36
N ALA A 72 12.72 30.63 -0.18
CA ALA A 72 11.54 30.57 -1.01
C ALA A 72 10.26 30.98 -0.27
N ASN A 73 10.20 30.73 1.05
CA ASN A 73 9.12 31.13 1.96
C ASN A 73 7.71 30.88 1.37
N SER A 74 7.54 29.73 0.74
CA SER A 74 6.31 29.36 0.05
C SER A 74 5.49 28.42 0.91
N PRO A 75 4.19 28.68 1.14
CA PRO A 75 3.32 27.77 1.88
C PRO A 75 3.05 26.46 1.13
N ARG A 76 3.52 26.33 -0.12
CA ARG A 76 3.39 25.13 -0.95
C ARG A 76 4.64 24.27 -0.96
N VAL A 77 5.70 24.65 -0.25
CA VAL A 77 6.92 23.85 -0.17
C VAL A 77 7.33 23.72 1.28
N ASP A 78 7.26 22.50 1.82
CA ASP A 78 7.79 22.18 3.14
C ASP A 78 8.95 21.19 3.05
N LEU A 79 9.59 20.94 4.19
CA LEU A 79 10.69 19.99 4.29
C LEU A 79 10.16 18.67 4.84
N SER A 80 10.56 17.57 4.21
CA SER A 80 10.47 16.26 4.85
C SER A 80 11.27 16.30 6.16
N PRO A 81 10.65 15.94 7.31
CA PRO A 81 11.29 16.03 8.61
C PRO A 81 12.39 14.97 8.75
N LEU A 82 13.53 15.38 9.31
CA LEU A 82 14.55 14.43 9.74
C LEU A 82 14.11 13.81 11.07
N GLN A 83 14.15 12.49 11.14
CA GLN A 83 13.84 11.76 12.36
C GLN A 83 15.14 11.48 13.11
N ALA A 84 15.28 12.03 14.31
CA ALA A 84 16.39 11.71 15.19
C ALA A 84 16.16 10.34 15.82
N PHE A 85 17.20 9.52 15.88
CA PHE A 85 17.19 8.23 16.55
C PHE A 85 18.60 7.89 17.00
N SER A 86 18.72 7.12 18.09
CA SER A 86 19.98 6.67 18.66
C SER A 86 20.15 5.15 18.58
N SER A 87 19.08 4.41 18.29
CA SER A 87 19.09 2.95 18.22
C SER A 87 18.12 2.41 17.16
N TRP A 88 18.35 1.15 16.76
CA TRP A 88 17.43 0.42 15.89
C TRP A 88 16.04 0.21 16.51
N ALA A 89 15.96 0.09 17.84
CA ALA A 89 14.71 -0.06 18.55
C ALA A 89 13.86 1.21 18.46
N GLU A 90 14.45 2.39 18.67
CA GLU A 90 13.79 3.68 18.46
C GLU A 90 13.33 3.86 17.02
N LEU A 91 14.18 3.52 16.05
CA LEU A 91 13.84 3.63 14.64
C LEU A 91 12.71 2.67 14.23
N SER A 92 12.66 1.47 14.79
CA SER A 92 11.54 0.53 14.64
C SER A 92 10.25 1.06 15.27
N GLY A 93 10.36 1.72 16.43
CA GLY A 93 9.28 2.45 17.08
C GLY A 93 8.73 3.54 16.16
N LEU A 94 9.59 4.40 15.62
CA LEU A 94 9.25 5.46 14.66
C LEU A 94 8.62 4.92 13.37
N ARG A 95 9.11 3.78 12.87
CA ARG A 95 8.51 3.10 11.72
C ARG A 95 7.08 2.66 12.02
N SER A 96 6.85 2.10 13.19
CA SER A 96 5.55 1.54 13.58
C SER A 96 4.54 2.61 13.99
N HIS A 97 5.03 3.66 14.65
CA HIS A 97 4.31 4.80 15.20
C HIS A 97 5.03 6.11 14.83
N PRO A 98 4.89 6.56 13.58
CA PRO A 98 5.51 7.82 13.15
C PRO A 98 4.99 9.00 13.98
N PRO A 99 5.85 9.97 14.35
CA PRO A 99 5.46 11.09 15.19
C PRO A 99 4.38 11.96 14.54
N GLU A 100 3.62 12.66 15.38
CA GLU A 100 2.54 13.54 14.94
C GLU A 100 3.09 14.65 14.02
N GLY A 101 2.44 14.75 12.86
CA GLY A 101 2.87 15.57 11.73
C GLY A 101 2.23 15.07 10.44
N ASP A 102 2.33 13.76 10.16
CA ASP A 102 1.51 13.01 9.18
C ASP A 102 1.53 11.46 9.35
N PRO A 103 1.09 10.90 10.50
CA PRO A 103 1.15 9.46 10.76
C PRO A 103 0.25 8.60 9.85
N GLN A 104 -0.86 9.16 9.34
CA GLN A 104 -1.87 8.44 8.56
C GLN A 104 -1.43 8.16 7.11
N ILE A 105 -0.32 8.76 6.64
CA ILE A 105 0.13 8.68 5.24
C ILE A 105 1.55 8.12 5.12
N ALA A 106 2.33 8.13 6.20
CA ALA A 106 3.67 7.57 6.18
C ALA A 106 3.63 6.05 5.92
N GLU A 107 3.93 5.64 4.69
CA GLU A 107 4.11 4.24 4.27
C GLU A 107 5.31 3.57 4.99
N GLY A 108 6.10 4.34 5.73
CA GLY A 108 7.27 3.93 6.50
C GLY A 108 8.31 5.04 6.56
N LEU A 109 9.59 4.66 6.69
CA LEU A 109 10.73 5.57 6.76
C LEU A 109 11.59 5.49 5.51
N MET A 110 12.11 6.63 5.08
CA MET A 110 13.21 6.70 4.12
C MET A 110 14.53 6.77 4.88
N LEU A 111 15.33 5.71 4.81
CA LEU A 111 16.70 5.72 5.34
C LEU A 111 17.64 6.20 4.25
N LYS A 112 18.41 7.25 4.54
CA LYS A 112 19.45 7.78 3.66
C LYS A 112 20.78 7.78 4.39
N ARG A 113 21.81 7.24 3.74
CA ARG A 113 23.18 7.29 4.27
C ARG A 113 23.67 8.75 4.27
N TRP A 114 24.07 9.24 5.44
CA TRP A 114 24.30 10.67 5.70
C TRP A 114 25.40 11.32 4.83
N ASP A 115 26.43 10.54 4.52
CA ASP A 115 27.60 10.93 3.72
C ASP A 115 27.47 10.57 2.23
N SER A 116 26.33 10.00 1.80
CA SER A 116 26.15 9.56 0.40
C SER A 116 25.87 10.71 -0.57
N ILE A 117 26.39 10.58 -1.79
CA ILE A 117 26.02 11.43 -2.93
C ILE A 117 24.58 11.13 -3.40
N TYR A 118 24.06 11.94 -4.30
CA TYR A 118 22.79 11.65 -4.96
C TYR A 118 23.02 10.74 -6.18
N GLU A 119 22.40 9.57 -6.17
CA GLU A 119 22.47 8.59 -7.26
C GLU A 119 21.12 8.51 -7.97
N ALA A 120 21.12 8.78 -9.27
CA ALA A 120 19.90 8.70 -10.08
C ALA A 120 19.48 7.24 -10.30
N GLY A 121 18.17 7.00 -10.34
CA GLY A 121 17.59 5.68 -10.65
C GLY A 121 17.20 4.89 -9.40
N ARG A 122 17.54 3.59 -9.38
CA ARG A 122 17.23 2.67 -8.26
C ARG A 122 18.51 2.03 -7.70
N PRO A 123 19.47 2.84 -7.22
CA PRO A 123 20.68 2.33 -6.62
C PRO A 123 20.35 1.51 -5.37
N LYS A 124 21.09 0.43 -5.14
CA LYS A 124 20.98 -0.37 -3.91
C LYS A 124 21.96 0.14 -2.88
N GLY A 125 21.50 0.40 -1.65
CA GLY A 125 22.37 0.63 -0.50
C GLY A 125 22.21 2.01 0.12
N PRO A 126 22.60 3.11 -0.54
CA PRO A 126 22.61 4.43 0.08
C PRO A 126 21.23 4.86 0.58
N TRP A 127 20.18 4.48 -0.14
CA TRP A 127 18.80 4.85 0.16
C TRP A 127 17.95 3.58 0.27
N PHE A 128 17.15 3.50 1.34
CA PHE A 128 16.29 2.36 1.60
C PHE A 128 14.91 2.80 2.07
N LYS A 129 13.86 2.27 1.41
CA LYS A 129 12.47 2.41 1.83
C LYS A 129 12.18 1.36 2.89
N TRP A 130 12.14 1.76 4.15
CA TRP A 130 11.75 0.88 5.25
C TRP A 130 10.26 1.03 5.53
N LYS A 131 9.45 0.26 4.78
CA LYS A 131 8.00 0.29 4.90
C LYS A 131 7.50 -0.23 6.25
N ARG A 132 6.30 0.23 6.65
CA ARG A 132 5.52 -0.39 7.73
C ARG A 132 5.22 -1.84 7.38
N ASP A 133 5.01 -2.63 8.42
CA ASP A 133 4.53 -3.99 8.22
C ASP A 133 3.12 -3.95 7.63
N PRO A 134 2.82 -4.81 6.64
CA PRO A 134 1.50 -4.83 6.04
C PRO A 134 0.46 -5.26 7.06
N HIS A 135 -0.79 -4.88 6.83
CA HIS A 135 -1.91 -5.51 7.51
C HIS A 135 -2.07 -6.94 6.99
N LEU A 136 -2.50 -7.83 7.89
CA LEU A 136 -2.78 -9.22 7.56
C LEU A 136 -4.26 -9.50 7.76
N VAL A 137 -4.81 -10.36 6.91
CA VAL A 137 -6.16 -10.90 7.03
C VAL A 137 -6.17 -12.34 6.56
N ASP A 138 -6.83 -13.22 7.29
CA ASP A 138 -7.10 -14.57 6.85
C ASP A 138 -8.40 -14.58 6.02
N ALA A 139 -8.30 -14.83 4.72
CA ALA A 139 -9.41 -14.78 3.77
C ALA A 139 -9.57 -16.12 3.03
N VAL A 140 -10.81 -16.51 2.72
CA VAL A 140 -11.11 -17.76 2.00
C VAL A 140 -10.98 -17.54 0.50
N LEU A 141 -10.28 -18.44 -0.20
CA LEU A 141 -10.23 -18.47 -1.66
C LEU A 141 -11.62 -18.78 -2.23
N MET A 142 -12.13 -17.87 -3.08
CA MET A 142 -13.46 -18.00 -3.69
C MET A 142 -13.39 -18.27 -5.18
N TYR A 143 -12.53 -17.54 -5.89
CA TYR A 143 -12.38 -17.63 -7.33
C TYR A 143 -10.93 -17.63 -7.75
N ALA A 144 -10.66 -18.28 -8.87
CA ALA A 144 -9.34 -18.37 -9.47
C ALA A 144 -9.41 -18.17 -10.98
N GLN A 145 -8.50 -17.38 -11.53
CA GLN A 145 -8.39 -17.11 -12.96
C GLN A 145 -7.01 -17.56 -13.49
N ARG A 146 -6.98 -18.04 -14.73
CA ARG A 146 -5.72 -18.41 -15.40
C ARG A 146 -4.82 -17.20 -15.55
N GLY A 147 -3.52 -17.40 -15.33
CA GLY A 147 -2.51 -16.37 -15.55
C GLY A 147 -2.31 -16.05 -17.03
N HIS A 148 -1.47 -15.05 -17.29
CA HIS A 148 -1.02 -14.71 -18.64
C HIS A 148 0.47 -15.03 -18.82
N GLY A 149 0.92 -15.14 -20.08
CA GLY A 149 2.33 -15.37 -20.40
C GLY A 149 2.88 -16.68 -19.82
N LYS A 150 4.01 -16.57 -19.08
CA LYS A 150 4.70 -17.72 -18.46
C LYS A 150 3.82 -18.52 -17.49
N ARG A 151 2.75 -17.93 -16.95
CA ARG A 151 1.80 -18.58 -16.02
C ARG A 151 0.48 -18.99 -16.67
N SER A 152 0.38 -18.98 -17.99
CA SER A 152 -0.86 -19.33 -18.71
C SER A 152 -1.38 -20.76 -18.44
N GLY A 153 -0.47 -21.68 -18.07
CA GLY A 153 -0.82 -23.04 -17.65
C GLY A 153 -1.52 -23.15 -16.30
N TYR A 154 -1.37 -22.14 -15.44
CA TYR A 154 -1.78 -22.18 -14.04
C TYR A 154 -2.92 -21.20 -13.74
N TYR A 155 -3.77 -21.55 -12.80
CA TYR A 155 -4.51 -20.54 -12.05
C TYR A 155 -3.52 -19.77 -11.18
N SER A 156 -3.47 -18.44 -11.31
CA SER A 156 -2.46 -17.63 -10.60
C SER A 156 -2.99 -16.28 -10.15
N ASP A 157 -4.30 -16.07 -10.28
CA ASP A 157 -4.96 -14.83 -9.96
C ASP A 157 -6.22 -15.13 -9.15
N TYR A 158 -6.17 -14.81 -7.85
CA TYR A 158 -7.05 -15.37 -6.83
C TYR A 158 -7.91 -14.28 -6.22
N THR A 159 -9.24 -14.46 -6.27
CA THR A 159 -10.19 -13.63 -5.54
C THR A 159 -10.55 -14.33 -4.23
N PHE A 160 -10.46 -13.58 -3.14
CA PHE A 160 -10.70 -14.08 -1.80
C PHE A 160 -11.70 -13.20 -1.05
N GLY A 161 -12.38 -13.80 -0.08
CA GLY A 161 -13.41 -13.17 0.71
C GLY A 161 -13.28 -13.45 2.19
N VAL A 162 -13.90 -12.59 2.98
CA VAL A 162 -14.04 -12.73 4.43
C VAL A 162 -15.50 -13.00 4.76
N TRP A 163 -15.77 -13.49 5.96
CA TRP A 163 -17.14 -13.73 6.41
C TRP A 163 -17.87 -12.42 6.67
N LYS A 164 -19.09 -12.32 6.16
CA LYS A 164 -20.02 -11.24 6.47
C LYS A 164 -21.23 -11.84 7.15
N GLU A 165 -21.54 -11.32 8.33
CA GLU A 165 -22.76 -11.66 9.05
C GLU A 165 -23.95 -10.92 8.42
N GLY A 166 -24.99 -11.67 8.08
CA GLY A 166 -26.27 -11.19 7.59
C GLY A 166 -27.22 -10.85 8.73
N ALA A 167 -28.32 -10.19 8.40
CA ALA A 167 -29.30 -9.73 9.40
C ALA A 167 -29.94 -10.87 10.21
N ASN A 168 -29.92 -12.09 9.69
CA ASN A 168 -30.51 -13.27 10.31
C ASN A 168 -29.46 -14.15 11.04
N GLY A 169 -28.23 -13.64 11.21
CA GLY A 169 -27.10 -14.40 11.80
C GLY A 169 -26.45 -15.41 10.83
N ASP A 170 -26.88 -15.44 9.57
CA ASP A 170 -26.26 -16.23 8.52
C ASP A 170 -24.90 -15.61 8.12
N ARG A 171 -23.91 -16.46 7.82
CA ARG A 171 -22.58 -16.00 7.39
C ARG A 171 -22.40 -16.27 5.91
N THR A 172 -22.03 -15.24 5.16
CA THR A 172 -21.76 -15.34 3.72
C THR A 172 -20.35 -14.85 3.41
N LEU A 173 -19.66 -15.54 2.50
CA LEU A 173 -18.36 -15.06 2.03
C LEU A 173 -18.56 -13.86 1.09
N THR A 174 -17.90 -12.76 1.41
CA THR A 174 -17.95 -11.54 0.59
C THR A 174 -16.55 -11.22 0.06
N PRO A 175 -16.37 -11.09 -1.28
CA PRO A 175 -15.08 -10.74 -1.86
C PRO A 175 -14.56 -9.40 -1.35
N VAL A 176 -13.28 -9.36 -0.97
CA VAL A 176 -12.60 -8.15 -0.46
C VAL A 176 -11.34 -7.77 -1.20
N GLY A 177 -10.81 -8.69 -2.01
CA GLY A 177 -9.61 -8.43 -2.77
C GLY A 177 -9.28 -9.52 -3.77
N LYS A 178 -8.24 -9.25 -4.54
CA LYS A 178 -7.72 -10.14 -5.56
C LYS A 178 -6.19 -10.02 -5.61
N ALA A 179 -5.48 -11.14 -5.60
CA ALA A 179 -4.02 -11.19 -5.58
C ALA A 179 -3.48 -12.18 -6.62
N TYR A 180 -2.41 -11.77 -7.31
CA TYR A 180 -1.77 -12.54 -8.39
C TYR A 180 -0.29 -12.88 -8.11
N PHE A 181 0.18 -12.58 -6.89
CA PHE A 181 1.56 -12.81 -6.45
C PHE A 181 1.63 -13.00 -4.93
N GLY A 182 2.84 -13.26 -4.42
CA GLY A 182 3.08 -13.53 -3.00
C GLY A 182 3.18 -15.02 -2.65
N PHE A 183 3.46 -15.84 -3.66
CA PHE A 183 3.65 -17.28 -3.52
C PHE A 183 4.83 -17.72 -4.39
N THR A 184 5.52 -18.75 -3.93
CA THR A 184 6.58 -19.46 -4.65
C THR A 184 6.01 -20.28 -5.81
N ASP A 185 6.88 -20.75 -6.70
CA ASP A 185 6.45 -21.64 -7.80
C ASP A 185 5.92 -22.99 -7.28
N GLU A 186 6.35 -23.43 -6.09
CA GLU A 186 5.84 -24.65 -5.47
C GLU A 186 4.43 -24.45 -4.89
N GLU A 187 4.22 -23.35 -4.16
CA GLU A 187 2.89 -22.94 -3.69
C GLU A 187 1.92 -22.71 -4.85
N LEU A 188 2.40 -22.19 -5.99
CA LEU A 188 1.58 -22.05 -7.20
C LEU A 188 1.03 -23.40 -7.67
N LYS A 189 1.83 -24.47 -7.66
CA LYS A 189 1.36 -25.81 -8.04
C LYS A 189 0.32 -26.35 -7.05
N GLN A 190 0.53 -26.11 -5.76
CA GLN A 190 -0.41 -26.52 -4.71
C GLN A 190 -1.76 -25.81 -4.88
N LEU A 191 -1.75 -24.51 -5.11
CA LEU A 191 -2.94 -23.70 -5.36
C LEU A 191 -3.64 -24.13 -6.65
N ASP A 192 -2.89 -24.35 -7.73
CA ASP A 192 -3.45 -24.81 -9.01
C ASP A 192 -4.12 -26.19 -8.86
N LYS A 193 -3.50 -27.12 -8.13
CA LYS A 193 -4.09 -28.43 -7.82
C LYS A 193 -5.39 -28.26 -7.02
N PHE A 194 -5.36 -27.48 -5.94
CA PHE A 194 -6.56 -27.21 -5.13
C PHE A 194 -7.70 -26.64 -5.97
N VAL A 195 -7.41 -25.64 -6.81
CA VAL A 195 -8.43 -25.03 -7.69
C VAL A 195 -9.04 -26.06 -8.63
N ARG A 196 -8.23 -26.94 -9.23
CA ARG A 196 -8.72 -27.99 -10.13
C ARG A 196 -9.59 -29.02 -9.43
N ASP A 197 -9.15 -29.49 -8.26
CA ASP A 197 -9.82 -30.53 -7.50
C ASP A 197 -11.15 -30.05 -6.89
N HIS A 198 -11.27 -28.74 -6.62
CA HIS A 198 -12.40 -28.17 -5.88
C HIS A 198 -13.19 -27.13 -6.69
N THR A 199 -13.03 -27.08 -8.01
CA THR A 199 -13.89 -26.25 -8.87
C THR A 199 -15.33 -26.74 -8.79
N VAL A 200 -16.25 -25.84 -8.43
CA VAL A 200 -17.70 -26.11 -8.42
C VAL A 200 -18.44 -25.43 -9.57
N ASP A 201 -17.88 -24.35 -10.13
CA ASP A 201 -18.49 -23.63 -11.26
C ASP A 201 -17.45 -22.94 -12.15
N ARG A 202 -17.84 -22.55 -13.37
CA ARG A 202 -16.96 -22.00 -14.40
C ARG A 202 -17.60 -20.80 -15.10
N PHE A 203 -16.91 -19.66 -15.09
CA PHE A 203 -17.33 -18.43 -15.77
C PHE A 203 -16.22 -17.99 -16.73
N GLY A 204 -16.22 -18.53 -17.95
CA GLY A 204 -15.15 -18.30 -18.92
C GLY A 204 -13.78 -18.72 -18.36
N PRO A 205 -12.80 -17.79 -18.22
CA PRO A 205 -11.48 -18.11 -17.68
C PRO A 205 -11.45 -18.25 -16.15
N VAL A 206 -12.56 -17.92 -15.47
CA VAL A 206 -12.67 -17.93 -14.01
C VAL A 206 -13.25 -19.28 -13.54
N ARG A 207 -12.75 -19.77 -12.42
CA ARG A 207 -13.27 -20.92 -11.68
C ARG A 207 -13.77 -20.45 -10.34
N ALA A 208 -14.98 -20.86 -9.98
CA ALA A 208 -15.43 -20.80 -8.60
C ALA A 208 -14.99 -22.09 -7.90
N VAL A 209 -14.35 -21.96 -6.75
CA VAL A 209 -13.94 -23.10 -5.93
C VAL A 209 -14.93 -23.29 -4.78
N LYS A 210 -15.06 -24.52 -4.30
CA LYS A 210 -15.88 -24.82 -3.12
C LYS A 210 -15.37 -24.01 -1.93
N ALA A 211 -16.23 -23.14 -1.42
CA ALA A 211 -15.96 -22.28 -0.28
C ALA A 211 -17.27 -22.08 0.51
N ASP A 212 -17.36 -22.77 1.63
CA ASP A 212 -18.46 -22.72 2.59
C ASP A 212 -17.89 -22.69 4.02
N ARG A 213 -18.76 -22.74 5.02
CA ARG A 213 -18.35 -22.62 6.43
C ARG A 213 -17.41 -23.74 6.86
N ASP A 214 -17.61 -24.95 6.37
CA ASP A 214 -16.91 -26.14 6.83
C ASP A 214 -15.83 -26.60 5.85
N PHE A 215 -15.78 -26.02 4.65
CA PHE A 215 -14.79 -26.31 3.63
C PHE A 215 -14.35 -25.07 2.85
N GLY A 216 -13.05 -24.87 2.73
CA GLY A 216 -12.45 -23.83 1.89
C GLY A 216 -10.97 -23.67 2.18
N LEU A 217 -10.22 -23.10 1.24
CA LEU A 217 -8.80 -22.81 1.45
C LEU A 217 -8.63 -21.40 2.00
N VAL A 218 -8.03 -21.29 3.18
CA VAL A 218 -7.70 -20.01 3.79
C VAL A 218 -6.33 -19.54 3.30
N LEU A 219 -6.25 -18.28 2.94
CA LEU A 219 -5.04 -17.56 2.54
C LEU A 219 -4.82 -16.43 3.54
N GLU A 220 -3.61 -16.35 4.10
CA GLU A 220 -3.21 -15.16 4.82
C GLU A 220 -2.79 -14.13 3.78
N VAL A 221 -3.48 -13.00 3.72
CA VAL A 221 -3.29 -11.94 2.73
C VAL A 221 -2.69 -10.72 3.41
N ALA A 222 -1.56 -10.26 2.87
CA ALA A 222 -0.91 -9.02 3.27
C ALA A 222 -1.37 -7.86 2.37
N PHE A 223 -1.70 -6.71 2.95
CA PHE A 223 -2.13 -5.52 2.21
C PHE A 223 -1.62 -4.22 2.87
N GLU A 224 -1.55 -3.13 2.09
CA GLU A 224 -0.97 -1.85 2.56
C GLU A 224 -2.00 -0.92 3.21
N GLY A 225 -3.30 -1.14 2.98
CA GLY A 225 -4.38 -0.35 3.55
C GLY A 225 -5.72 -0.62 2.87
N LEU A 226 -6.78 0.00 3.38
CA LEU A 226 -8.14 -0.16 2.86
C LEU A 226 -8.72 1.15 2.34
N GLN A 227 -9.72 1.04 1.46
CA GLN A 227 -10.51 2.19 1.00
C GLN A 227 -11.99 1.82 0.93
N ARG A 228 -12.88 2.79 1.19
CA ARG A 228 -14.32 2.62 0.93
C ARG A 228 -14.56 2.48 -0.58
N SER A 229 -15.44 1.56 -0.95
CA SER A 229 -15.74 1.29 -2.36
C SER A 229 -17.21 0.99 -2.60
N THR A 230 -17.85 1.77 -3.48
CA THR A 230 -19.23 1.53 -3.94
C THR A 230 -19.32 0.45 -5.01
N ARG A 231 -18.18 0.01 -5.58
CA ARG A 231 -18.11 -1.00 -6.65
C ARG A 231 -18.07 -2.43 -6.11
N HIS A 232 -17.59 -2.63 -4.90
CA HIS A 232 -17.42 -3.95 -4.29
C HIS A 232 -18.57 -4.22 -3.32
N LYS A 233 -19.14 -5.44 -3.35
CA LYS A 233 -20.23 -5.85 -2.45
C LYS A 233 -19.87 -5.76 -0.96
N SER A 234 -18.58 -5.86 -0.64
CA SER A 234 -18.04 -5.68 0.71
C SER A 234 -18.00 -4.23 1.18
N GLY A 235 -18.19 -3.25 0.28
CA GLY A 235 -18.04 -1.83 0.62
C GLY A 235 -16.58 -1.39 0.80
N VAL A 236 -15.61 -2.28 0.57
CA VAL A 236 -14.17 -2.04 0.78
C VAL A 236 -13.34 -2.48 -0.43
N ALA A 237 -12.17 -1.88 -0.60
CA ALA A 237 -11.15 -2.28 -1.56
C ALA A 237 -9.76 -2.33 -0.90
N MET A 238 -9.08 -3.48 -1.01
CA MET A 238 -7.71 -3.65 -0.51
C MET A 238 -6.67 -3.03 -1.44
N ARG A 239 -5.72 -2.29 -0.87
CA ARG A 239 -4.56 -1.74 -1.60
C ARG A 239 -3.40 -2.75 -1.60
N PHE A 240 -2.93 -3.07 -2.82
CA PHE A 240 -1.80 -3.97 -3.06
C PHE A 240 -1.85 -5.30 -2.27
N PRO A 241 -2.99 -6.03 -2.29
CA PRO A 241 -3.05 -7.32 -1.64
C PRO A 241 -2.10 -8.31 -2.31
N ARG A 242 -1.44 -9.12 -1.48
CA ARG A 242 -0.61 -10.26 -1.90
C ARG A 242 -0.85 -11.43 -0.97
N ILE A 243 -0.68 -12.64 -1.47
CA ILE A 243 -0.66 -13.81 -0.59
C ILE A 243 0.59 -13.70 0.28
N ASN A 244 0.46 -13.87 1.59
CA ASN A 244 1.59 -13.94 2.51
C ASN A 244 2.01 -15.40 2.73
N ARG A 245 1.02 -16.27 2.91
CA ARG A 245 1.18 -17.73 2.99
C ARG A 245 -0.18 -18.44 2.83
N ILE A 246 -0.12 -19.73 2.51
CA ILE A 246 -1.30 -20.60 2.50
C ILE A 246 -1.54 -21.15 3.90
N ARG A 247 -2.79 -21.05 4.40
CA ARG A 247 -3.18 -21.47 5.75
C ARG A 247 -3.84 -22.85 5.73
N TRP A 248 -3.07 -23.88 5.38
CA TRP A 248 -3.54 -25.27 5.43
C TRP A 248 -3.98 -25.70 6.84
N ASP A 249 -3.49 -25.00 7.86
CA ASP A 249 -3.80 -25.20 9.27
C ASP A 249 -5.15 -24.61 9.70
N LYS A 250 -5.75 -23.70 8.91
CA LYS A 250 -6.89 -22.91 9.34
C LYS A 250 -8.17 -23.29 8.58
N PRO A 251 -9.24 -23.72 9.26
CA PRO A 251 -10.51 -24.04 8.61
C PRO A 251 -11.23 -22.77 8.15
N ALA A 252 -12.06 -22.89 7.09
CA ALA A 252 -12.73 -21.76 6.46
C ALA A 252 -13.56 -20.91 7.45
N ARG A 253 -14.33 -21.53 8.36
CA ARG A 253 -15.12 -20.83 9.41
C ARG A 253 -14.32 -19.92 10.34
N GLU A 254 -13.02 -20.12 10.46
CA GLU A 254 -12.15 -19.30 11.32
C GLU A 254 -11.50 -18.14 10.56
N ALA A 255 -11.69 -18.05 9.24
CA ALA A 255 -11.28 -16.88 8.47
C ALA A 255 -11.91 -15.59 9.04
N ASP A 256 -11.27 -14.46 8.78
CA ASP A 256 -11.68 -13.19 9.37
C ASP A 256 -13.06 -12.74 8.88
N GLU A 257 -13.62 -11.78 9.60
CA GLU A 257 -14.90 -11.17 9.31
C GLU A 257 -14.74 -9.77 8.71
N LEU A 258 -15.72 -9.36 7.89
CA LEU A 258 -15.75 -8.03 7.27
C LEU A 258 -15.69 -6.91 8.32
N SER A 259 -16.29 -7.13 9.49
CA SER A 259 -16.25 -6.20 10.63
C SER A 259 -14.83 -5.89 11.12
N ALA A 260 -13.87 -6.81 10.95
CA ALA A 260 -12.46 -6.57 11.28
C ALA A 260 -11.82 -5.57 10.30
N LEU A 261 -12.14 -5.69 9.01
CA LEU A 261 -11.67 -4.76 7.97
C LEU A 261 -12.34 -3.37 8.11
N GLU A 262 -13.62 -3.32 8.49
CA GLU A 262 -14.32 -2.05 8.72
C GLU A 262 -13.75 -1.29 9.93
N ARG A 263 -13.44 -1.99 11.03
CA ARG A 263 -12.74 -1.39 12.18
C ARG A 263 -11.35 -0.87 11.81
N LEU A 264 -10.67 -1.50 10.85
CA LEU A 264 -9.38 -1.02 10.37
C LEU A 264 -9.55 0.29 9.57
N LEU A 265 -10.56 0.37 8.70
CA LEU A 265 -10.91 1.59 7.96
C LEU A 265 -11.22 2.78 8.87
N GLU A 266 -11.93 2.56 9.98
CA GLU A 266 -12.27 3.61 10.95
C GLU A 266 -11.04 4.16 11.68
N LYS A 267 -10.02 3.33 11.94
CA LYS A 267 -8.76 3.76 12.56
C LYS A 267 -7.85 4.54 11.61
N GLU A 268 -7.96 4.28 10.30
CA GLU A 268 -7.17 4.95 9.26
C GLU A 268 -7.80 6.24 8.73
N SER A 269 -9.08 6.48 9.03
CA SER A 269 -9.82 7.70 8.65
C SER A 269 -9.53 8.87 9.59
#